data_AF-A6W445-F1
#
_entry.id   AF-A6W445-F1
#
_cell.length_a   1.000
_cell.length_b   1.000
_cell.length_c   1.000
_cell.angle_alpha   90.00
_cell.angle_beta   90.00
_cell.angle_gamma   90.00
#
_symmetry.space_group_name_H-M   'P 1'
#
loop_
_entity.id
_entity.type
_entity.pdbx_description
1 polymer ?
#
loop_
_entity_poly.entity_id
_entity_poly.type
_entity_poly.pdbx_seq_one_letter_code
_entity_poly.pdbx_strand_id
1 'polypeptide(L)'
;MRRSPEQYRGPRRGGRWTVGERRRTRVGTAPAPGTATALDELELREGGRRVDPLTGTRTADLDVERVLAWWRGFEEQVFSRGAELRGLGRELEEAARAADTVLERNPPVLAGDVFGAVAAGFAAVPGVPALLAPWFAEFARSCGRAAGTRELADAARAGASAVQRAGAPGPGAGSLVDAMVPAVEALAGADAAGVPAVAALHAAYRAAADGTRHTVTGGLVDPGALVVTWFFERGTVV
;
A
#
# COMPACT_ATOMS: atom_id res chain seq x y z
N MET A 1 -59.02 23.27 8.94
CA MET A 1 -57.55 23.38 9.13
C MET A 1 -56.93 22.15 8.47
N ARG A 2 -56.34 22.19 7.27
CA ARG A 2 -55.06 22.79 6.80
C ARG A 2 -53.79 22.28 7.52
N ARG A 3 -53.10 21.30 6.91
CA ARG A 3 -51.70 21.26 6.38
C ARG A 3 -51.31 19.77 6.21
N SER A 4 -51.22 19.24 4.99
CA SER A 4 -50.11 19.23 4.00
C SER A 4 -48.94 18.28 4.31
N PRO A 5 -48.47 17.46 3.33
CA PRO A 5 -47.46 16.41 3.50
C PRO A 5 -46.05 16.94 3.18
N GLU A 6 -45.05 16.57 3.98
CA GLU A 6 -43.65 16.83 3.64
C GLU A 6 -42.99 15.63 2.96
N GLN A 7 -42.47 15.94 1.78
CA GLN A 7 -41.86 15.08 0.79
C GLN A 7 -40.41 14.79 1.19
N TYR A 8 -40.06 13.51 1.28
CA TYR A 8 -38.67 13.09 1.26
C TYR A 8 -38.13 13.24 -0.19
N ARG A 9 -37.28 14.23 -0.42
CA ARG A 9 -36.56 14.43 -1.68
C ARG A 9 -35.21 13.72 -1.60
N GLY A 10 -35.08 12.58 -2.29
CA GLY A 10 -33.78 11.99 -2.59
C GLY A 10 -32.91 12.91 -3.47
N PRO A 11 -31.58 12.73 -3.47
CA PRO A 11 -30.69 13.55 -4.27
C PRO A 11 -30.87 13.25 -5.77
N ARG A 12 -31.39 14.25 -6.50
CA ARG A 12 -31.30 14.31 -7.97
C ARG A 12 -30.10 15.16 -8.35
N ARG A 13 -29.04 14.56 -8.88
CA ARG A 13 -28.22 15.13 -9.97
C ARG A 13 -27.63 14.01 -10.81
N GLY A 14 -28.33 13.67 -11.89
CA GLY A 14 -27.71 13.04 -13.04
C GLY A 14 -26.94 14.11 -13.82
N GLY A 15 -25.62 14.14 -13.64
CA GLY A 15 -24.73 14.82 -14.58
C GLY A 15 -24.69 14.00 -15.87
N ARG A 16 -25.11 14.59 -16.99
CA ARG A 16 -24.99 13.96 -18.32
C ARG A 16 -23.55 14.14 -18.78
N TRP A 17 -22.76 13.07 -18.66
CA TRP A 17 -21.41 13.00 -19.23
C TRP A 17 -21.50 12.82 -20.74
N THR A 18 -20.74 13.62 -21.49
CA THR A 18 -20.60 13.47 -22.93
C THR A 18 -19.12 13.36 -23.26
N VAL A 19 -18.73 12.25 -23.87
CA VAL A 19 -17.36 12.06 -24.39
C VAL A 19 -17.25 12.82 -25.71
N GLY A 20 -16.33 13.78 -25.77
CA GLY A 20 -16.04 14.54 -27.00
C GLY A 20 -15.26 13.75 -28.03
N GLU A 21 -15.44 14.09 -29.30
CA GLU A 21 -14.88 13.40 -30.47
C GLU A 21 -13.34 13.41 -30.55
N ARG A 22 -12.76 12.30 -31.02
CA ARG A 22 -11.31 12.13 -31.23
C ARG A 22 -10.78 13.14 -32.26
N ARG A 23 -9.92 14.07 -31.85
CA ARG A 23 -9.11 14.84 -32.79
C ARG A 23 -7.81 14.10 -33.10
N ARG A 24 -7.73 13.48 -34.28
CA ARG A 24 -6.46 13.06 -34.87
C ARG A 24 -5.71 14.29 -35.37
N THR A 25 -4.70 14.75 -34.66
CA THR A 25 -3.69 15.66 -35.21
C THR A 25 -2.71 14.85 -36.06
N ARG A 26 -2.69 15.10 -37.37
CA ARG A 26 -1.72 14.55 -38.30
C ARG A 26 -0.54 15.51 -38.41
N VAL A 27 0.60 15.16 -37.83
CA VAL A 27 1.90 15.84 -38.00
C VAL A 27 2.95 14.71 -37.83
N GLY A 28 3.83 14.37 -38.77
CA GLY A 28 4.58 15.22 -39.68
C GLY A 28 5.96 15.50 -39.07
N THR A 29 6.92 14.61 -39.30
CA THR A 29 8.34 14.67 -38.86
C THR A 29 8.61 14.16 -37.42
N ALA A 30 9.63 13.29 -37.30
CA ALA A 30 9.94 12.49 -36.12
C ALA A 30 10.39 13.32 -34.90
N PRO A 31 9.98 12.98 -33.67
CA PRO A 31 10.44 13.66 -32.48
C PRO A 31 11.72 13.03 -31.91
N ALA A 32 12.54 13.87 -31.27
CA ALA A 32 13.75 13.49 -30.54
C ALA A 32 13.44 12.57 -29.34
N PRO A 33 14.41 11.73 -28.90
CA PRO A 33 14.17 10.76 -27.83
C PRO A 33 13.91 11.49 -26.50
N GLY A 34 12.73 11.28 -25.92
CA GLY A 34 12.32 11.89 -24.65
C GLY A 34 10.90 12.46 -24.63
N THR A 35 10.18 12.48 -25.75
CA THR A 35 8.76 12.87 -25.75
C THR A 35 7.88 11.63 -25.66
N ALA A 36 7.18 11.50 -24.53
CA ALA A 36 6.14 10.52 -24.35
C ALA A 36 5.14 10.65 -25.50
N THR A 37 4.94 9.57 -26.23
CA THR A 37 3.95 9.45 -27.30
C THR A 37 2.60 9.93 -26.80
N ALA A 38 2.06 10.94 -27.48
CA ALA A 38 0.73 11.51 -27.23
C ALA A 38 -0.34 10.43 -27.39
N LEU A 39 -0.74 9.83 -26.27
CA LEU A 39 -1.87 8.92 -26.19
C LEU A 39 -3.09 9.71 -25.70
N ASP A 40 -4.09 9.82 -26.57
CA ASP A 40 -5.52 10.08 -26.33
C ASP A 40 -5.87 10.69 -24.95
N GLU A 41 -5.68 12.01 -24.79
CA GLU A 41 -6.33 12.75 -23.71
C GLU A 41 -7.81 12.95 -24.06
N LEU A 42 -8.68 12.14 -23.48
CA LEU A 42 -10.13 12.35 -23.52
C LEU A 42 -10.48 13.63 -22.75
N GLU A 43 -10.88 14.70 -23.45
CA GLU A 43 -11.38 15.92 -22.81
C GLU A 43 -12.72 15.65 -22.11
N LEU A 44 -12.71 15.68 -20.78
CA LEU A 44 -13.92 15.67 -19.96
C LEU A 44 -14.53 17.07 -19.88
N ARG A 45 -15.83 17.16 -20.18
CA ARG A 45 -16.62 18.40 -20.08
C ARG A 45 -17.86 18.16 -19.24
N GLU A 46 -18.07 19.02 -18.24
CA GLU A 46 -19.30 19.05 -17.46
C GLU A 46 -20.04 20.36 -17.75
N GLY A 47 -21.29 20.27 -18.21
CA GLY A 47 -22.10 21.46 -18.56
C GLY A 47 -21.47 22.36 -19.63
N GLY A 48 -20.62 21.83 -20.51
CA GLY A 48 -19.94 22.59 -21.57
C GLY A 48 -18.67 23.32 -21.15
N ARG A 49 -18.27 23.26 -19.87
CA ARG A 49 -16.97 23.77 -19.40
C ARG A 49 -15.94 22.65 -19.43
N ARG A 50 -14.72 22.99 -19.89
CA ARG A 50 -13.56 22.10 -19.75
C ARG A 50 -13.28 21.97 -18.25
N VAL A 51 -13.30 20.73 -17.77
CA VAL A 51 -12.88 20.42 -16.41
C VAL A 51 -11.40 20.11 -16.52
N ASP A 52 -10.56 20.91 -15.87
CA ASP A 52 -9.14 20.58 -15.75
C ASP A 52 -9.05 19.24 -15.03
N PRO A 53 -8.32 18.24 -15.57
CA PRO A 53 -7.99 17.06 -14.79
C PRO A 53 -7.33 17.55 -13.51
N LEU A 54 -7.85 17.14 -12.34
CA LEU A 54 -7.17 17.43 -11.08
C LEU A 54 -5.73 16.94 -11.23
N THR A 55 -4.78 17.88 -11.22
CA THR A 55 -3.36 17.57 -11.28
C THR A 55 -3.02 16.74 -10.04
N GLY A 56 -2.98 15.42 -10.22
CA GLY A 56 -2.60 14.45 -9.19
C GLY A 56 -3.76 13.72 -8.52
N THR A 57 -4.51 12.89 -9.24
CA THR A 57 -5.10 11.68 -8.67
C THR A 57 -5.17 10.58 -9.73
N ARG A 58 -4.14 9.73 -9.80
CA ARG A 58 -4.45 8.34 -10.14
C ARG A 58 -5.36 7.87 -9.00
N THR A 59 -6.62 7.58 -9.27
CA THR A 59 -7.58 6.98 -8.31
C THR A 59 -7.09 5.63 -7.74
N ALA A 60 -5.89 5.20 -8.14
CA ALA A 60 -5.18 3.97 -7.85
C ALA A 60 -4.14 4.07 -6.73
N ASP A 61 -3.63 5.27 -6.41
CA ASP A 61 -2.58 5.45 -5.40
C ASP A 61 -3.21 5.58 -3.99
N LEU A 62 -2.46 5.19 -2.96
CA LEU A 62 -2.93 5.22 -1.58
C LEU A 62 -2.58 6.54 -0.93
N ASP A 63 -3.58 7.35 -0.58
CA ASP A 63 -3.38 8.55 0.24
C ASP A 63 -3.13 8.21 1.72
N VAL A 64 -2.90 9.24 2.53
CA VAL A 64 -2.64 9.09 3.97
C VAL A 64 -3.77 8.38 4.71
N GLU A 65 -5.04 8.61 4.34
CA GLU A 65 -6.19 7.99 5.00
C GLU A 65 -6.23 6.49 4.72
N ARG A 66 -5.98 6.09 3.47
CA ARG A 66 -5.93 4.67 3.07
C ARG A 66 -4.73 3.93 3.66
N VAL A 67 -3.56 4.57 3.73
CA VAL A 67 -2.38 3.98 4.40
C VAL A 67 -2.61 3.87 5.91
N LEU A 68 -3.28 4.84 6.54
CA LEU A 68 -3.65 4.72 7.94
C LEU A 68 -4.67 3.60 8.16
N ALA A 69 -5.69 3.48 7.31
CA ALA A 69 -6.64 2.36 7.35
C ALA A 69 -5.94 1.00 7.17
N TRP A 70 -4.91 0.95 6.32
CA TRP A 70 -4.09 -0.25 6.12
C TRP A 70 -3.38 -0.63 7.41
N TRP A 71 -2.67 0.32 8.02
CA TRP A 71 -1.99 0.11 9.30
C TRP A 71 -2.95 -0.37 10.38
N ARG A 72 -4.10 0.31 10.55
CA ARG A 72 -5.13 -0.05 11.54
C ARG A 72 -5.70 -1.44 11.31
N GLY A 73 -5.92 -1.80 10.04
CA GLY A 73 -6.35 -3.13 9.68
C GLY A 73 -5.32 -4.20 10.07
N PHE A 74 -4.04 -3.96 9.77
CA PHE A 74 -2.95 -4.86 10.15
C PHE A 74 -2.79 -4.99 11.66
N GLU A 75 -2.85 -3.87 12.38
CA GLU A 75 -2.83 -3.83 13.84
C GLU A 75 -3.95 -4.69 14.44
N GLU A 76 -5.20 -4.48 14.02
CA GLU A 76 -6.35 -5.27 14.47
C GLU A 76 -6.13 -6.78 14.22
N GLN A 77 -5.49 -7.13 13.11
CA GLN A 77 -5.15 -8.51 12.78
C GLN A 77 -4.10 -9.08 13.75
N VAL A 78 -3.06 -8.31 14.10
CA VAL A 78 -2.07 -8.70 15.11
C VAL A 78 -2.74 -8.96 16.47
N PHE A 79 -3.63 -8.07 16.92
CA PHE A 79 -4.34 -8.25 18.20
C PHE A 79 -5.31 -9.43 18.20
N SER A 80 -6.09 -9.58 17.14
CA SER A 80 -7.12 -10.64 17.07
C SER A 80 -6.53 -12.03 16.86
N ARG A 81 -5.38 -12.12 16.18
CA ARG A 81 -4.75 -13.40 15.79
C ARG A 81 -3.38 -13.63 16.41
N GLY A 82 -2.99 -12.86 17.42
CA GLY A 82 -1.66 -12.94 18.05
C GLY A 82 -1.25 -14.35 18.52
N ALA A 83 -2.22 -15.19 18.88
CA ALA A 83 -1.99 -16.60 19.24
C ALA A 83 -1.40 -17.45 18.08
N GLU A 84 -1.70 -17.10 16.82
CA GLU A 84 -1.16 -17.79 15.63
C GLU A 84 0.34 -17.50 15.43
N LEU A 85 0.87 -16.44 16.05
CA LEU A 85 2.26 -15.99 15.92
C LEU A 85 3.23 -16.64 16.93
N ARG A 86 2.77 -17.63 17.69
CA ARG A 86 3.57 -18.58 18.50
C ARG A 86 4.81 -17.99 19.19
N GLY A 87 4.57 -17.01 20.06
CA GLY A 87 5.62 -16.34 20.83
C GLY A 87 5.91 -14.91 20.37
N LEU A 88 5.70 -14.59 19.08
CA LEU A 88 5.89 -13.23 18.57
C LEU A 88 4.69 -12.30 18.82
N GLY A 89 3.50 -12.84 19.11
CA GLY A 89 2.27 -12.05 19.22
C GLY A 89 2.39 -10.89 20.21
N ARG A 90 2.91 -11.16 21.43
CA ARG A 90 3.07 -10.13 22.46
C ARG A 90 4.02 -9.01 22.03
N GLU A 91 5.17 -9.35 21.46
CA GLU A 91 6.16 -8.37 21.01
C GLU A 91 5.60 -7.50 19.88
N LEU A 92 4.82 -8.08 18.97
CA LEU A 92 4.18 -7.35 17.88
C LEU A 92 3.02 -6.48 18.34
N GLU A 93 2.23 -6.93 19.32
CA GLU A 93 1.24 -6.10 19.98
C GLU A 93 1.89 -4.89 20.69
N GLU A 94 3.01 -5.11 21.40
CA GLU A 94 3.77 -4.04 22.04
C GLU A 94 4.30 -3.04 21.01
N ALA A 95 4.84 -3.53 19.87
CA ALA A 95 5.32 -2.69 18.78
C ALA A 95 4.19 -1.89 18.10
N ALA A 96 3.01 -2.50 17.92
CA ALA A 96 1.84 -1.83 17.35
C ALA A 96 1.35 -0.70 18.27
N ARG A 97 1.23 -0.94 19.59
CA ARG A 97 0.88 0.10 20.56
C ARG A 97 1.91 1.24 20.57
N ALA A 98 3.19 0.92 20.40
CA ALA A 98 4.24 1.92 20.32
C ALA A 98 4.12 2.79 19.06
N ALA A 99 3.83 2.19 17.91
CA ALA A 99 3.58 2.91 16.65
C ALA A 99 2.37 3.86 16.79
N ASP A 100 1.31 3.37 17.41
CA ASP A 100 0.11 4.15 17.72
C ASP A 100 0.39 5.35 18.60
N THR A 101 1.19 5.16 19.65
CA THR A 101 1.63 6.27 20.51
C THR A 101 2.37 7.34 19.72
N VAL A 102 3.14 6.94 18.69
CA VAL A 102 3.82 7.90 17.80
C VAL A 102 2.83 8.62 16.89
N LEU A 103 1.87 7.90 16.31
CA LEU A 103 0.81 8.47 15.46
C LEU A 103 -0.09 9.45 16.21
N GLU A 104 -0.42 9.17 17.47
CA GLU A 104 -1.24 10.05 18.31
C GLU A 104 -0.49 11.35 18.64
N ARG A 105 0.81 11.26 18.92
CA ARG A 105 1.65 12.43 19.22
C ARG A 105 1.95 13.27 17.99
N ASN A 106 2.05 12.62 16.83
CA ASN A 106 2.40 13.24 15.56
C ASN A 106 1.43 12.77 14.47
N PRO A 107 0.23 13.37 14.37
CA PRO A 107 -0.74 13.00 13.36
C PRO A 107 -0.14 13.08 11.94
N PRO A 108 -0.28 12.02 11.11
CA PRO A 108 0.39 11.95 9.83
C PRO A 108 -0.23 12.93 8.82
N VAL A 109 0.63 13.60 8.05
CA VAL A 109 0.23 14.51 6.95
C VAL A 109 0.52 13.86 5.60
N LEU A 110 1.50 12.96 5.56
CA LEU A 110 1.95 12.19 4.41
C LEU A 110 1.71 10.69 4.64
N ALA A 111 1.56 9.93 3.56
CA ALA A 111 1.52 8.46 3.63
C ALA A 111 2.80 7.89 4.25
N GLY A 112 3.96 8.48 3.94
CA GLY A 112 5.23 8.12 4.55
C GLY A 112 5.29 8.33 6.06
N ASP A 113 4.57 9.31 6.61
CA ASP A 113 4.55 9.58 8.05
C ASP A 113 3.94 8.41 8.84
N VAL A 114 2.95 7.73 8.26
CA VAL A 114 2.35 6.54 8.86
C VAL A 114 3.41 5.45 9.01
N PHE A 115 4.12 5.12 7.94
CA PHE A 115 5.19 4.12 7.99
C PHE A 115 6.37 4.56 8.87
N GLY A 116 6.64 5.86 8.96
CA GLY A 116 7.64 6.42 9.86
C GLY A 116 7.30 6.16 11.33
N ALA A 117 6.04 6.35 11.70
CA ALA A 117 5.55 6.03 13.05
C ALA A 117 5.61 4.52 13.33
N VAL A 118 5.24 3.69 12.35
CA VAL A 118 5.35 2.23 12.45
C VAL A 118 6.80 1.79 12.64
N ALA A 119 7.72 2.33 11.85
CA ALA A 119 9.15 2.03 11.97
C ALA A 119 9.68 2.40 13.37
N ALA A 120 9.29 3.57 13.90
CA ALA A 120 9.68 4.01 15.23
C ALA A 120 9.12 3.09 16.34
N GLY A 121 7.85 2.68 16.24
CA GLY A 121 7.23 1.76 17.18
C GLY A 121 7.89 0.38 17.18
N PHE A 122 8.17 -0.16 16.00
CA PHE A 122 8.84 -1.45 15.83
C PHE A 122 10.29 -1.41 16.31
N ALA A 123 11.01 -0.30 16.11
CA ALA A 123 12.38 -0.15 16.60
C ALA A 123 12.47 -0.10 18.14
N ALA A 124 11.39 0.29 18.82
CA ALA A 124 11.34 0.38 20.27
C ALA A 124 11.21 -1.00 20.97
N VAL A 125 10.85 -2.05 20.22
CA VAL A 125 10.65 -3.40 20.76
C VAL A 125 11.73 -4.35 20.21
N PRO A 126 12.56 -4.97 21.07
CA PRO A 126 13.57 -5.92 20.64
C PRO A 126 13.00 -7.14 19.89
N GLY A 127 13.88 -7.92 19.25
CA GLY A 127 13.49 -9.16 18.58
C GLY A 127 13.03 -8.94 17.15
N VAL A 128 12.01 -9.70 16.71
CA VAL A 128 11.50 -9.63 15.34
C VAL A 128 10.93 -8.25 14.97
N PRO A 129 10.23 -7.52 15.87
CA PRO A 129 9.81 -6.15 15.57
C PRO A 129 10.98 -5.23 15.19
N ALA A 130 12.07 -5.21 15.97
CA ALA A 130 13.27 -4.44 15.65
C ALA A 130 13.91 -4.83 14.30
N LEU A 131 13.83 -6.12 13.91
CA LEU A 131 14.28 -6.57 12.59
C LEU A 131 13.42 -6.02 11.45
N LEU A 132 12.11 -5.83 11.66
CA LEU A 132 11.18 -5.27 10.67
C LEU A 132 11.17 -3.74 10.62
N ALA A 133 11.60 -3.05 11.68
CA ALA A 133 11.70 -1.60 11.72
C ALA A 133 12.40 -0.97 10.48
N PRO A 134 13.57 -1.46 10.01
CA PRO A 134 14.20 -0.91 8.80
C PRO A 134 13.39 -1.14 7.52
N TRP A 135 12.52 -2.16 7.46
CA TRP A 135 11.61 -2.35 6.32
C TRP A 135 10.58 -1.23 6.26
N PHE A 136 9.91 -0.94 7.37
CA PHE A 136 8.96 0.16 7.47
C PHE A 136 9.63 1.53 7.24
N ALA A 137 10.89 1.68 7.67
CA ALA A 137 11.65 2.91 7.43
C ALA A 137 11.95 3.16 5.94
N GLU A 138 12.00 2.11 5.10
CA GLU A 138 12.12 2.26 3.65
C GLU A 138 10.78 2.68 3.03
N PHE A 139 9.65 2.12 3.49
CA PHE A 139 8.33 2.63 3.09
C PHE A 139 8.13 4.10 3.46
N ALA A 140 8.56 4.49 4.66
CA ALA A 140 8.51 5.88 5.12
C ALA A 140 9.30 6.83 4.22
N ARG A 141 10.46 6.37 3.71
CA ARG A 141 11.32 7.17 2.82
C ARG A 141 10.81 7.23 1.38
N SER A 142 10.25 6.14 0.88
CA SER A 142 9.78 6.06 -0.50
C SER A 142 8.40 6.67 -0.71
N CYS A 143 7.52 6.66 0.31
CA CYS A 143 6.16 7.15 0.19
C CYS A 143 6.07 8.65 0.54
N GLY A 144 5.60 9.47 -0.40
CA GLY A 144 5.35 10.90 -0.18
C GLY A 144 3.93 11.18 0.31
N ARG A 145 3.23 12.12 -0.36
CA ARG A 145 1.81 12.43 -0.09
C ARG A 145 0.88 11.24 -0.37
N ALA A 146 1.27 10.37 -1.30
CA ALA A 146 0.58 9.13 -1.63
C ALA A 146 1.63 8.03 -1.88
N ALA A 147 1.18 6.78 -1.77
CA ALA A 147 1.96 5.59 -2.09
C ALA A 147 1.40 4.95 -3.37
N GLY A 148 2.14 5.07 -4.47
CA GLY A 148 1.87 4.36 -5.72
C GLY A 148 2.62 3.03 -5.77
N THR A 149 2.34 2.24 -6.81
CA THR A 149 2.95 0.92 -7.00
C THR A 149 4.47 0.99 -7.07
N ARG A 150 5.01 2.03 -7.72
CA ARG A 150 6.46 2.24 -7.82
C ARG A 150 7.09 2.47 -6.46
N GLU A 151 6.53 3.39 -5.67
CA GLU A 151 7.02 3.71 -4.33
C GLU A 151 6.98 2.48 -3.42
N LEU A 152 5.90 1.69 -3.50
CA LEU A 152 5.77 0.43 -2.77
C LEU A 152 6.82 -0.62 -3.22
N ALA A 153 7.05 -0.76 -4.53
CA ALA A 153 8.04 -1.70 -5.06
C ALA A 153 9.47 -1.32 -4.65
N ASP A 154 9.81 -0.03 -4.73
CA ASP A 154 11.12 0.49 -4.35
C ASP A 154 11.33 0.35 -2.83
N ALA A 155 10.33 0.71 -2.02
CA ALA A 155 10.36 0.52 -0.56
C ALA A 155 10.55 -0.94 -0.17
N ALA A 156 9.73 -1.85 -0.73
CA ALA A 156 9.77 -3.26 -0.39
C ALA A 156 11.13 -3.86 -0.74
N ARG A 157 11.69 -3.52 -1.91
CA ARG A 157 13.02 -3.99 -2.34
C ARG A 157 14.13 -3.51 -1.42
N ALA A 158 14.16 -2.21 -1.15
CA ALA A 158 15.17 -1.61 -0.28
C ALA A 158 15.07 -2.17 1.15
N GLY A 159 13.84 -2.35 1.64
CA GLY A 159 13.60 -2.81 3.00
C GLY A 159 13.82 -4.31 3.18
N ALA A 160 13.53 -5.17 2.21
CA ALA A 160 13.96 -6.58 2.29
C ALA A 160 15.48 -6.69 2.43
N SER A 161 16.22 -5.89 1.65
CA SER A 161 17.68 -5.81 1.77
C SER A 161 18.12 -5.25 3.14
N ALA A 162 17.37 -4.31 3.71
CA ALA A 162 17.68 -3.72 5.01
C ALA A 162 17.45 -4.69 6.17
N VAL A 163 16.38 -5.50 6.12
CA VAL A 163 16.09 -6.54 7.11
C VAL A 163 17.17 -7.63 7.10
N GLN A 164 17.65 -8.02 5.91
CA GLN A 164 18.78 -8.94 5.80
C GLN A 164 20.06 -8.36 6.41
N ARG A 165 20.37 -7.07 6.15
CA ARG A 165 21.50 -6.39 6.82
C ARG A 165 21.34 -6.27 8.33
N ALA A 166 20.10 -6.23 8.82
CA ALA A 166 19.79 -6.21 10.26
C ALA A 166 19.94 -7.60 10.93
N GLY A 167 20.18 -8.65 10.15
CA GLY A 167 20.48 -9.99 10.66
C GLY A 167 19.45 -11.07 10.30
N ALA A 168 18.43 -10.75 9.50
CA ALA A 168 17.55 -11.79 8.98
C ALA A 168 18.31 -12.72 8.00
N PRO A 169 18.00 -14.02 7.99
CA PRO A 169 18.70 -14.96 7.14
C PRO A 169 18.37 -14.75 5.65
N GLY A 170 19.17 -15.40 4.79
CA GLY A 170 18.97 -15.34 3.34
C GLY A 170 17.65 -15.99 2.87
N PRO A 171 17.26 -15.79 1.61
CA PRO A 171 16.13 -16.50 1.01
C PRO A 171 16.37 -18.02 1.03
N GLY A 172 15.31 -18.79 1.24
CA GLY A 172 15.30 -20.24 1.40
C GLY A 172 15.58 -20.73 2.82
N ALA A 173 15.75 -19.84 3.81
CA ALA A 173 16.10 -20.21 5.17
C ALA A 173 14.90 -20.59 6.06
N GLY A 174 13.67 -20.54 5.55
CA GLY A 174 12.45 -20.79 6.32
C GLY A 174 12.11 -19.63 7.25
N SER A 175 12.18 -18.40 6.76
CA SER A 175 12.02 -17.18 7.57
C SER A 175 11.10 -16.14 6.92
N LEU A 176 10.86 -15.03 7.60
CA LEU A 176 10.13 -13.87 7.07
C LEU A 176 10.60 -13.39 5.69
N VAL A 177 11.90 -13.56 5.37
CA VAL A 177 12.47 -13.19 4.06
C VAL A 177 11.85 -13.99 2.92
N ASP A 178 11.41 -15.22 3.18
CA ASP A 178 10.74 -16.08 2.20
C ASP A 178 9.34 -15.58 1.82
N ALA A 179 8.71 -14.77 2.68
CA ALA A 179 7.51 -14.03 2.32
C ALA A 179 7.83 -12.68 1.67
N MET A 180 8.87 -11.98 2.15
CA MET A 180 9.23 -10.66 1.64
C MET A 180 9.69 -10.69 0.19
N VAL A 181 10.62 -11.58 -0.17
CA VAL A 181 11.26 -11.58 -1.49
C VAL A 181 10.25 -11.82 -2.62
N PRO A 182 9.35 -12.82 -2.55
CA PRO A 182 8.31 -12.98 -3.56
C PRO A 182 7.36 -11.77 -3.64
N ALA A 183 7.03 -11.15 -2.50
CA ALA A 183 6.20 -9.94 -2.50
C ALA A 183 6.89 -8.75 -3.19
N VAL A 184 8.21 -8.59 -2.99
CA VAL A 184 9.04 -7.59 -3.68
C VAL A 184 9.01 -7.82 -5.20
N GLU A 185 9.20 -9.07 -5.63
CA GLU A 185 9.17 -9.43 -7.05
C GLU A 185 7.80 -9.16 -7.67
N ALA A 186 6.71 -9.48 -6.95
CA ALA A 186 5.36 -9.21 -7.40
C ALA A 186 5.07 -7.70 -7.53
N LEU A 187 5.50 -6.89 -6.56
CA LEU A 187 5.38 -5.43 -6.64
C LEU A 187 6.19 -4.85 -7.80
N ALA A 188 7.42 -5.33 -8.01
CA ALA A 188 8.25 -4.90 -9.13
C ALA A 188 7.63 -5.27 -10.48
N GLY A 189 7.05 -6.47 -10.60
CA GLY A 189 6.31 -6.89 -11.80
C GLY A 189 5.05 -6.05 -12.04
N ALA A 190 4.33 -5.71 -10.97
CA ALA A 190 3.16 -4.85 -11.03
C ALA A 190 3.52 -3.42 -11.47
N ASP A 191 4.63 -2.85 -10.96
CA ASP A 191 5.14 -1.55 -11.38
C ASP A 191 5.51 -1.55 -12.87
N ALA A 192 6.27 -2.55 -13.31
CA ALA A 192 6.64 -2.71 -14.72
C ALA A 192 5.42 -2.84 -15.65
N ALA A 193 4.32 -3.42 -15.17
CA ALA A 193 3.06 -3.55 -15.88
C ALA A 193 2.12 -2.33 -15.72
N GLY A 194 2.50 -1.29 -14.98
CA GLY A 194 1.67 -0.11 -14.74
C GLY A 194 0.40 -0.40 -13.94
N VAL A 195 0.42 -1.43 -13.09
CA VAL A 195 -0.73 -1.88 -12.29
C VAL A 195 -0.97 -0.91 -11.11
N PRO A 196 -2.24 -0.53 -10.81
CA PRO A 196 -2.63 0.24 -9.62
C PRO A 196 -2.14 -0.31 -8.28
N ALA A 197 -1.93 0.55 -7.27
CA ALA A 197 -1.32 0.17 -5.99
C ALA A 197 -2.08 -0.94 -5.25
N VAL A 198 -3.41 -0.86 -5.16
CA VAL A 198 -4.22 -1.91 -4.51
C VAL A 198 -4.10 -3.26 -5.24
N ALA A 199 -4.11 -3.24 -6.57
CA ALA A 199 -3.95 -4.46 -7.37
C ALA A 199 -2.52 -5.02 -7.24
N ALA A 200 -1.51 -4.15 -7.12
CA ALA A 200 -0.14 -4.55 -6.82
C ALA A 200 -0.01 -5.17 -5.42
N LEU A 201 -0.69 -4.63 -4.41
CA LEU A 201 -0.77 -5.21 -3.07
C LEU A 201 -1.46 -6.58 -3.06
N HIS A 202 -2.48 -6.78 -3.89
CA HIS A 202 -3.05 -8.12 -4.10
C HIS A 202 -2.05 -9.12 -4.67
N ALA A 203 -1.24 -8.71 -5.65
CA ALA A 203 -0.18 -9.55 -6.20
C ALA A 203 0.89 -9.86 -5.14
N ALA A 204 1.30 -8.83 -4.38
CA ALA A 204 2.26 -8.94 -3.28
C ALA A 204 1.77 -9.89 -2.18
N TYR A 205 0.51 -9.77 -1.77
CA TYR A 205 -0.12 -10.66 -0.78
C TYR A 205 -0.09 -12.12 -1.23
N ARG A 206 -0.49 -12.40 -2.48
CA ARG A 206 -0.48 -13.78 -3.00
C ARG A 206 0.92 -14.36 -3.00
N ALA A 207 1.89 -13.58 -3.46
CA ALA A 207 3.28 -14.00 -3.48
C ALA A 207 3.86 -14.19 -2.06
N ALA A 208 3.56 -13.29 -1.12
CA ALA A 208 3.92 -13.43 0.29
C ALA A 208 3.31 -14.67 0.93
N ALA A 209 2.02 -14.94 0.64
CA ALA A 209 1.32 -16.11 1.14
C ALA A 209 1.92 -17.41 0.60
N ASP A 210 2.27 -17.45 -0.69
CA ASP A 210 2.96 -18.59 -1.30
C ASP A 210 4.36 -18.78 -0.67
N GLY A 211 5.12 -17.71 -0.51
CA GLY A 211 6.41 -17.70 0.19
C GLY A 211 6.30 -18.21 1.63
N THR A 212 5.29 -17.76 2.36
CA THR A 212 5.00 -18.19 3.73
C THR A 212 4.73 -19.69 3.83
N ARG A 213 4.04 -20.29 2.84
CA ARG A 213 3.83 -21.74 2.80
C ARG A 213 5.12 -22.54 2.66
N HIS A 214 6.17 -21.97 2.05
CA HIS A 214 7.47 -22.62 1.92
C HIS A 214 8.28 -22.62 3.23
N THR A 215 7.86 -21.85 4.23
CA THR A 215 8.51 -21.84 5.56
C THR A 215 8.07 -23.00 6.46
N VAL A 216 7.08 -23.80 6.02
CA VAL A 216 6.49 -24.85 6.84
C VAL A 216 7.52 -25.91 7.21
N THR A 217 7.85 -25.98 8.50
CA THR A 217 8.74 -26.99 9.07
C THR A 217 8.02 -27.71 10.21
N GLY A 218 7.95 -29.05 10.13
CA GLY A 218 7.23 -29.85 11.13
C GLY A 218 5.72 -29.54 11.22
N GLY A 219 5.12 -29.05 10.13
CA GLY A 219 3.72 -28.62 10.07
C GLY A 219 3.47 -27.21 10.63
N LEU A 220 4.52 -26.44 10.90
CA LEU A 220 4.44 -25.11 11.50
C LEU A 220 4.99 -24.06 10.54
N VAL A 221 4.22 -23.01 10.29
CA VAL A 221 4.64 -21.84 9.49
C VAL A 221 5.53 -20.93 10.33
N ASP A 222 6.53 -20.30 9.70
CA ASP A 222 7.33 -19.25 10.36
C ASP A 222 6.44 -18.05 10.73
N PRO A 223 6.40 -17.65 12.02
CA PRO A 223 5.52 -16.56 12.45
C PRO A 223 5.95 -15.21 11.86
N GLY A 224 7.23 -14.99 11.55
CA GLY A 224 7.68 -13.77 10.88
C GLY A 224 7.16 -13.66 9.44
N ALA A 225 7.18 -14.75 8.68
CA ALA A 225 6.61 -14.82 7.33
C ALA A 225 5.09 -14.58 7.34
N LEU A 226 4.40 -15.07 8.36
CA LEU A 226 2.98 -14.83 8.54
C LEU A 226 2.68 -13.34 8.76
N VAL A 227 3.50 -12.62 9.53
CA VAL A 227 3.39 -11.17 9.74
C VAL A 227 3.52 -10.41 8.42
N VAL A 228 4.49 -10.75 7.59
CA VAL A 228 4.68 -10.13 6.26
C VAL A 228 3.46 -10.37 5.38
N THR A 229 2.91 -11.59 5.40
CA THR A 229 1.69 -11.93 4.66
C THR A 229 0.48 -11.13 5.14
N TRP A 230 0.24 -11.04 6.45
CA TRP A 230 -0.87 -10.26 7.02
C TRP A 230 -0.75 -8.77 6.71
N PHE A 231 0.48 -8.24 6.70
CA PHE A 231 0.71 -6.87 6.30
C PHE A 231 0.22 -6.64 4.87
N PHE A 232 0.65 -7.44 3.90
CA PHE A 232 0.17 -7.28 2.53
C PHE A 232 -1.32 -7.61 2.35
N GLU A 233 -1.85 -8.60 3.08
CA GLU A 233 -3.27 -8.97 3.08
C GLU A 233 -4.15 -7.75 3.39
N ARG A 234 -3.81 -7.01 4.44
CA ARG A 234 -4.61 -5.84 4.85
C ARG A 234 -4.45 -4.66 3.91
N GLY A 235 -3.34 -4.57 3.18
CA GLY A 235 -3.17 -3.58 2.13
C GLY A 235 -4.12 -3.79 0.94
N THR A 236 -4.73 -4.97 0.82
CA THR A 236 -5.66 -5.26 -0.28
C THR A 236 -7.08 -4.73 -0.09
N VAL A 237 -7.44 -4.31 1.13
CA VAL A 237 -8.83 -3.95 1.50
C VAL A 237 -9.01 -2.48 1.88
N VAL A 238 -8.05 -1.63 1.50
CA VAL A 238 -8.08 -0.17 1.73
C VAL A 238 -8.55 0.62 0.54
#